data_AF-A0A0F9H7N1-F1
#
_entry.id   AF-A0A0F9H7N1-F1
#
_cell.length_a   1.000
_cell.length_b   1.000
_cell.length_c   1.000
_cell.angle_alpha   90.00
_cell.angle_beta   90.00
_cell.angle_gamma   90.00
#
_symmetry.space_group_name_H-M   'P 1'
#
loop_
_entity.id
_entity.type
_entity.pdbx_description
1 polymer ?
#
loop_
_entity_poly.entity_id
_entity_poly.type
_entity_poly.pdbx_seq_one_letter_code
_entity_poly.pdbx_strand_id
1 'polypeptide(L)'
;GMHVTKDIPEVIEGFRKSSPDIEFVCTEPLGVSSKLVDLVMERMDEAAGLAPQEIEDKSFEILSEETDFSGFDESLHPIVKRVIHATADFSFLGTLTFTPDALEAGLIAIRAGKNIVTDVEMVRAGINSRILNTWGGEAICKVGQVQAVEGKTRSEIAMDEAIDGNTGIVVIGNAPTALQRVVELIKEGKIKPDLVIGVPVGFVRAVESKALLAAQAFAHITNAGRRGGTPVAVAIVNAILKVAGMKE
;
A
#
# COMPACT_ATOMS: atom_id res chain seq x y z
N GLY A 1 -6.36 21.03 15.47
CA GLY A 1 -6.34 19.59 15.85
C GLY A 1 -6.38 19.46 17.36
N MET A 2 -6.59 18.25 17.90
CA MET A 2 -6.75 18.02 19.35
C MET A 2 -5.62 18.61 20.20
N HIS A 3 -4.38 18.60 19.70
CA HIS A 3 -3.23 19.24 20.36
C HIS A 3 -3.47 20.71 20.73
N VAL A 4 -4.05 21.50 19.83
CA VAL A 4 -4.28 22.94 20.06
C VAL A 4 -5.52 23.17 20.94
N THR A 5 -6.55 22.33 20.79
CA THR A 5 -7.84 22.56 21.47
C THR A 5 -7.97 21.87 22.83
N LYS A 6 -7.12 20.90 23.15
CA LYS A 6 -7.19 20.10 24.40
C LYS A 6 -5.84 19.96 25.09
N ASP A 7 -4.86 19.41 24.40
CA ASP A 7 -3.62 18.98 25.06
C ASP A 7 -2.79 20.16 25.57
N ILE A 8 -2.62 21.21 24.76
CA ILE A 8 -1.90 22.43 25.17
C ILE A 8 -2.63 23.15 26.33
N PRO A 9 -3.96 23.37 26.28
CA PRO A 9 -4.72 23.88 27.43
C PRO A 9 -4.56 23.07 28.72
N GLU A 10 -4.61 21.74 28.66
CA GLU A 10 -4.42 20.86 29.83
C GLU A 10 -3.01 20.99 30.43
N VAL A 11 -1.99 21.03 29.58
CA VAL A 11 -0.60 21.26 29.99
C VAL A 11 -0.44 22.62 30.66
N ILE A 12 -1.01 23.68 30.08
CA ILE A 12 -0.98 25.03 30.66
C ILE A 12 -1.69 25.07 32.01
N GLU A 13 -2.82 24.38 32.17
CA GLU A 13 -3.52 24.30 33.45
C GLU A 13 -2.69 23.58 34.52
N GLY A 14 -1.95 22.54 34.13
CA GLY A 14 -0.97 21.88 35.00
C GLY A 14 0.14 22.82 35.49
N PHE A 15 0.66 23.67 34.60
CA PHE A 15 1.68 24.66 34.97
C PHE A 15 1.12 25.79 35.85
N ARG A 16 -0.10 26.26 35.61
CA ARG A 16 -0.76 27.25 36.49
C ARG A 16 -0.91 26.77 37.93
N LYS A 17 -1.15 25.46 38.13
CA LYS A 17 -1.26 24.86 39.48
C LYS A 17 0.08 24.80 40.21
N SER A 18 1.19 24.65 39.49
CA SER A 18 2.54 24.52 40.08
C SER A 18 3.29 25.84 40.20
N SER A 19 2.88 26.87 39.47
CA SER A 19 3.53 28.19 39.44
C SER A 19 2.47 29.31 39.48
N PRO A 20 1.85 29.58 40.64
CA PRO A 20 0.74 30.53 40.77
C PRO A 20 1.16 31.99 40.52
N ASP A 21 2.46 32.29 40.62
CA ASP A 21 3.01 33.63 40.38
C ASP A 21 3.33 33.90 38.90
N ILE A 22 3.09 32.93 38.00
CA ILE A 22 3.38 33.02 36.57
C ILE A 22 2.08 33.00 35.77
N GLU A 23 1.86 34.06 34.99
CA GLU A 23 0.72 34.14 34.07
C GLU A 23 1.05 33.42 32.75
N PHE A 24 0.25 32.39 32.42
CA PHE A 24 0.34 31.70 31.13
C PHE A 24 -0.75 32.19 30.19
N VAL A 25 -0.33 32.84 29.09
CA VAL A 25 -1.22 33.33 28.03
C VAL A 25 -1.09 32.42 26.81
N CYS A 26 -2.19 31.82 26.37
CA CYS A 26 -2.25 31.11 25.08
C CYS A 26 -2.84 32.07 24.05
N THR A 27 -2.01 32.56 23.13
CA THR A 27 -2.47 33.43 22.04
C THR A 27 -3.10 32.62 20.90
N GLU A 28 -3.77 33.29 19.97
CA GLU A 28 -4.16 32.64 18.72
C GLU A 28 -2.93 32.13 17.96
N PRO A 29 -3.04 31.03 17.19
CA PRO A 29 -1.96 30.57 16.33
C PRO A 29 -1.52 31.70 15.39
N LEU A 30 -0.22 31.91 15.22
CA LEU A 30 0.36 32.97 14.37
C LEU A 30 0.03 32.86 12.86
N GLY A 31 -0.88 31.96 12.47
CA GLY A 31 -1.11 31.60 11.08
C GLY A 31 0.13 30.97 10.45
N VAL A 32 0.13 30.86 9.11
CA VAL A 32 1.35 30.49 8.38
C VAL A 32 2.28 31.69 8.41
N SER A 33 3.47 31.54 8.98
CA SER A 33 4.49 32.62 8.98
C SER A 33 4.81 33.00 7.53
N SER A 34 4.90 34.30 7.23
CA SER A 34 5.32 34.76 5.90
C SER A 34 6.68 34.17 5.50
N LYS A 35 7.60 34.00 6.45
CA LYS A 35 8.89 33.33 6.22
C LYS A 35 8.77 31.85 5.85
N LEU A 36 7.77 31.16 6.39
CA LEU A 36 7.45 29.78 6.00
C LEU A 36 6.90 29.75 4.57
N VAL A 37 6.10 30.75 4.18
CA VAL A 37 5.63 30.89 2.80
C VAL A 37 6.81 31.14 1.86
N ASP A 38 7.72 32.05 2.19
CA ASP A 38 8.89 32.36 1.37
C ASP A 38 9.78 31.11 1.18
N LEU A 39 10.04 30.36 2.26
CA LEU A 39 10.80 29.10 2.20
C LEU A 39 10.10 28.02 1.37
N VAL A 40 8.76 27.95 1.43
CA VAL A 40 7.97 27.02 0.61
C VAL A 40 8.01 27.43 -0.86
N MET A 41 7.91 28.73 -1.16
CA MET A 41 8.01 29.24 -2.53
C MET A 41 9.39 28.96 -3.14
N GLU A 42 10.47 29.17 -2.39
CA GLU A 42 11.84 28.84 -2.83
C GLU A 42 11.97 27.35 -3.16
N ARG A 43 11.44 26.45 -2.33
CA ARG A 43 11.40 25.00 -2.60
C ARG A 43 10.52 24.63 -3.79
N MET A 44 9.42 25.35 -4.01
CA MET A 44 8.55 25.13 -5.17
C MET A 44 9.26 25.54 -6.47
N ASP A 45 10.01 26.64 -6.45
CA ASP A 45 10.80 27.11 -7.60
C ASP A 45 11.95 26.14 -7.93
N GLU A 46 12.62 25.57 -6.92
CA GLU A 46 13.62 24.51 -7.12
C GLU A 46 13.03 23.24 -7.76
N ALA A 47 11.74 22.96 -7.51
CA ALA A 47 11.03 21.83 -8.10
C ALA A 47 10.43 22.17 -9.49
N ALA A 48 10.24 23.45 -9.81
CA ALA A 48 9.67 23.96 -11.05
C ALA A 48 10.67 23.88 -12.21
N GLY A 49 11.01 22.66 -12.63
CA GLY A 49 11.93 22.41 -13.74
C GLY A 49 12.28 20.94 -13.94
N LEU A 50 11.97 20.09 -12.97
CA LEU A 50 12.22 18.66 -13.04
C LEU A 50 11.14 17.94 -13.86
N ALA A 51 11.55 17.03 -14.73
CA ALA A 51 10.66 16.08 -15.38
C ALA A 51 10.02 15.14 -14.33
N PRO A 52 8.84 14.56 -14.60
CA PRO A 52 8.16 13.67 -13.65
C PRO A 52 9.02 12.52 -13.12
N GLN A 53 9.91 11.96 -13.95
CA GLN A 53 10.84 10.91 -13.53
C GLN A 53 11.91 11.43 -12.56
N GLU A 54 12.43 12.64 -12.80
CA GLU A 54 13.43 13.26 -11.93
C GLU A 54 12.86 13.62 -10.55
N ILE A 55 11.58 14.01 -10.49
CA ILE A 55 10.86 14.23 -9.22
C ILE A 55 10.71 12.92 -8.43
N GLU A 56 10.36 11.83 -9.13
CA GLU A 56 10.25 10.49 -8.53
C GLU A 56 11.61 10.00 -8.01
N ASP A 57 12.66 10.11 -8.81
CA ASP A 57 14.01 9.67 -8.46
C ASP A 57 14.57 10.47 -7.27
N LYS A 58 14.40 11.80 -7.27
CA LYS A 58 14.77 12.67 -6.13
C LYS A 58 13.98 12.33 -4.87
N SER A 59 12.70 11.98 -5.01
CA SER A 59 11.88 11.53 -3.87
C SER A 59 12.41 10.21 -3.28
N PHE A 60 12.87 9.28 -4.11
CA PHE A 60 13.46 8.03 -3.64
C PHE A 60 14.85 8.21 -3.04
N GLU A 61 15.64 9.16 -3.55
CA GLU A 61 16.94 9.53 -2.98
C GLU A 61 16.76 10.06 -1.55
N ILE A 62 15.92 11.08 -1.36
CA ILE A 62 15.59 11.63 -0.03
C ILE A 62 15.11 10.53 0.91
N LEU A 63 14.18 9.68 0.44
CA LEU A 63 13.67 8.56 1.24
C LEU A 63 14.78 7.59 1.66
N SER A 64 15.78 7.37 0.81
CA SER A 64 16.92 6.47 1.09
C SER A 64 17.89 7.05 2.12
N GLU A 65 18.04 8.38 2.16
CA GLU A 65 18.88 9.06 3.14
C GLU A 65 18.22 9.16 4.52
N GLU A 66 16.91 9.36 4.56
CA GLU A 66 16.17 9.62 5.80
C GLU A 66 15.67 8.33 6.50
N THR A 67 15.78 7.17 5.85
CA THR A 67 15.11 5.94 6.29
C THR A 67 16.05 4.74 6.34
N ASP A 68 16.03 4.03 7.46
CA ASP A 68 16.69 2.74 7.61
C ASP A 68 15.84 1.60 7.02
N PHE A 69 16.34 0.96 5.97
CA PHE A 69 15.72 -0.21 5.32
C PHE A 69 16.39 -1.53 5.68
N SER A 70 17.31 -1.56 6.66
CA SER A 70 18.09 -2.75 7.03
C SER A 70 17.24 -3.94 7.47
N GLY A 71 15.98 -3.73 7.84
CA GLY A 71 15.01 -4.79 8.14
C GLY A 71 14.49 -5.56 6.91
N PHE A 72 14.85 -5.15 5.69
CA PHE A 72 14.47 -5.80 4.44
C PHE A 72 15.70 -6.11 3.58
N ASP A 73 15.64 -7.23 2.86
CA ASP A 73 16.59 -7.52 1.80
C ASP A 73 16.58 -6.39 0.75
N GLU A 74 17.76 -6.06 0.20
CA GLU A 74 17.92 -4.99 -0.79
C GLU A 74 17.01 -5.17 -2.02
N SER A 75 16.75 -6.42 -2.40
CA SER A 75 15.84 -6.76 -3.50
C SER A 75 14.39 -6.30 -3.25
N LEU A 76 13.98 -6.17 -1.99
CA LEU A 76 12.65 -5.71 -1.58
C LEU A 76 12.56 -4.19 -1.41
N HIS A 77 13.68 -3.48 -1.33
CA HIS A 77 13.70 -2.03 -1.15
C HIS A 77 12.85 -1.29 -2.20
N PRO A 78 12.87 -1.63 -3.50
CA PRO A 78 12.00 -0.97 -4.48
C PRO A 78 10.51 -1.03 -4.12
N ILE A 79 10.05 -2.16 -3.55
CA ILE A 79 8.66 -2.34 -3.12
C ILE A 79 8.36 -1.48 -1.91
N VAL A 80 9.19 -1.57 -0.87
CA VAL A 80 8.99 -0.83 0.39
C VAL A 80 9.01 0.68 0.13
N LYS A 81 10.00 1.16 -0.62
CA LYS A 81 10.11 2.57 -1.01
C LYS A 81 8.89 3.03 -1.80
N ARG A 82 8.39 2.22 -2.74
CA ARG A 82 7.20 2.56 -3.53
C ARG A 82 5.95 2.67 -2.67
N VAL A 83 5.79 1.79 -1.68
CA VAL A 83 4.67 1.85 -0.73
C VAL A 83 4.73 3.12 0.11
N ILE A 84 5.89 3.45 0.68
CA ILE A 84 6.03 4.68 1.50
C ILE A 84 5.81 5.92 0.62
N HIS A 85 6.40 5.98 -0.57
CA HIS A 85 6.19 7.08 -1.50
C HIS A 85 4.71 7.28 -1.86
N ALA A 86 3.97 6.21 -2.13
CA ALA A 86 2.56 6.28 -2.48
C ALA A 86 1.64 6.66 -1.31
N THR A 87 2.11 6.56 -0.07
CA THR A 87 1.28 6.74 1.14
C THR A 87 1.77 7.86 2.06
N ALA A 88 2.99 8.34 1.87
CA ALA A 88 3.73 9.18 2.80
C ALA A 88 3.75 8.61 4.24
N ASP A 89 3.76 7.27 4.38
CA ASP A 89 3.57 6.59 5.66
C ASP A 89 4.70 5.62 5.97
N PHE A 90 5.64 6.07 6.81
CA PHE A 90 6.79 5.27 7.25
C PHE A 90 6.42 4.10 8.17
N SER A 91 5.19 4.03 8.69
CA SER A 91 4.78 2.89 9.52
C SER A 91 4.74 1.56 8.76
N PHE A 92 4.76 1.58 7.42
CA PHE A 92 4.91 0.38 6.60
C PHE A 92 6.28 -0.31 6.77
N LEU A 93 7.33 0.39 7.19
CA LEU A 93 8.63 -0.23 7.51
C LEU A 93 8.52 -1.30 8.60
N GLY A 94 7.66 -1.07 9.59
CA GLY A 94 7.47 -2.01 10.71
C GLY A 94 6.28 -2.95 10.54
N THR A 95 5.50 -2.83 9.47
CA THR A 95 4.27 -3.61 9.31
C THR A 95 4.20 -4.41 8.02
N LEU A 96 4.92 -4.04 6.96
CA LEU A 96 4.92 -4.77 5.70
C LEU A 96 5.73 -6.07 5.86
N THR A 97 5.17 -7.18 5.37
CA THR A 97 5.74 -8.52 5.54
C THR A 97 5.68 -9.28 4.22
N PHE A 98 6.72 -10.08 3.99
CA PHE A 98 6.94 -10.82 2.76
C PHE A 98 7.29 -12.27 3.11
N THR A 99 6.83 -13.24 2.32
CA THR A 99 7.51 -14.53 2.28
C THR A 99 8.87 -14.39 1.59
N PRO A 100 9.86 -15.24 1.90
CA PRO A 100 11.19 -15.15 1.28
C PRO A 100 11.19 -15.21 -0.25
N ASP A 101 10.21 -15.89 -0.84
CA ASP A 101 10.04 -16.11 -2.27
C ASP A 101 9.07 -15.14 -2.95
N ALA A 102 8.49 -14.18 -2.22
CA ALA A 102 7.39 -13.34 -2.72
C ALA A 102 7.75 -12.54 -3.99
N LEU A 103 8.92 -11.89 -4.00
CA LEU A 103 9.37 -11.11 -5.15
C LEU A 103 9.62 -12.03 -6.36
N GLU A 104 10.35 -13.12 -6.15
CA GLU A 104 10.71 -14.05 -7.22
C GLU A 104 9.47 -14.69 -7.83
N ALA A 105 8.51 -15.12 -7.01
CA ALA A 105 7.24 -15.68 -7.49
C ALA A 105 6.45 -14.66 -8.33
N GLY A 106 6.44 -13.39 -7.93
CA GLY A 106 5.83 -12.31 -8.72
C GLY A 106 6.52 -12.08 -10.05
N LEU A 107 7.85 -12.07 -10.08
CA LEU A 107 8.65 -11.90 -11.30
C LEU A 107 8.44 -13.06 -12.27
N ILE A 108 8.44 -14.31 -11.77
CA ILE A 108 8.17 -15.52 -12.55
C ILE A 108 6.77 -15.43 -13.18
N ALA A 109 5.76 -15.08 -12.40
CA ALA A 109 4.38 -14.96 -12.89
C ALA A 109 4.24 -13.92 -14.00
N ILE A 110 4.79 -12.72 -13.77
CA ILE A 110 4.76 -11.64 -14.77
C ILE A 110 5.47 -12.08 -16.05
N ARG A 111 6.70 -12.61 -15.93
CA ARG A 111 7.51 -13.00 -17.10
C ARG A 111 6.92 -14.17 -17.88
N ALA A 112 6.13 -15.02 -17.21
CA ALA A 112 5.37 -16.09 -17.83
C ALA A 112 4.08 -15.60 -18.55
N GLY A 113 3.77 -14.30 -18.51
CA GLY A 113 2.57 -13.74 -19.14
C GLY A 113 1.28 -14.06 -18.40
N LYS A 114 1.37 -14.34 -17.09
CA LYS A 114 0.19 -14.65 -16.28
C LYS A 114 -0.62 -13.40 -15.95
N ASN A 115 -1.92 -13.60 -15.76
CA ASN A 115 -2.85 -12.53 -15.42
C ASN A 115 -2.75 -12.12 -13.95
N ILE A 116 -3.07 -10.84 -13.70
CA ILE A 116 -3.22 -10.27 -12.36
C ILE A 116 -4.71 -10.06 -12.07
N VAL A 117 -5.25 -10.78 -11.09
CA VAL A 117 -6.65 -10.61 -10.66
C VAL A 117 -6.73 -9.71 -9.45
N THR A 118 -7.65 -8.74 -9.48
CA THR A 118 -7.80 -7.73 -8.42
C THR A 118 -9.21 -7.69 -7.83
N ASP A 119 -9.34 -7.41 -6.53
CA ASP A 119 -10.63 -7.36 -5.84
C ASP A 119 -11.51 -6.15 -6.18
N VAL A 120 -10.90 -5.03 -6.59
CA VAL A 120 -11.60 -3.79 -6.94
C VAL A 120 -11.01 -3.10 -8.16
N GLU A 121 -11.87 -2.41 -8.91
CA GLU A 121 -11.51 -1.75 -10.18
C GLU A 121 -10.41 -0.69 -10.02
N MET A 122 -10.36 0.00 -8.88
CA MET A 122 -9.33 1.00 -8.61
C MET A 122 -7.93 0.38 -8.54
N VAL A 123 -7.79 -0.86 -8.06
CA VAL A 123 -6.51 -1.58 -8.08
C VAL A 123 -6.17 -1.93 -9.52
N ARG A 124 -7.10 -2.52 -10.27
CA ARG A 124 -6.92 -2.87 -11.70
C ARG A 124 -6.45 -1.66 -12.52
N ALA A 125 -7.12 -0.52 -12.36
CA ALA A 125 -6.86 0.71 -13.10
C ALA A 125 -5.50 1.34 -12.74
N GLY A 126 -4.99 1.10 -11.53
CA GLY A 126 -3.68 1.60 -11.09
C GLY A 126 -2.50 0.76 -11.56
N ILE A 127 -2.72 -0.47 -12.02
CA ILE A 127 -1.64 -1.36 -12.50
C ILE A 127 -1.07 -0.82 -13.82
N ASN A 128 0.27 -0.85 -13.94
CA ASN A 128 0.96 -0.46 -15.16
C ASN A 128 0.77 -1.52 -16.26
N SER A 129 -0.36 -1.44 -16.95
CA SER A 129 -0.70 -2.35 -18.06
C SER A 129 0.31 -2.27 -19.20
N ARG A 130 1.02 -1.15 -19.39
CA ARG A 130 2.03 -1.05 -20.45
C ARG A 130 3.13 -2.10 -20.27
N ILE A 131 3.67 -2.24 -19.06
CA ILE A 131 4.69 -3.25 -18.76
C ILE A 131 4.09 -4.65 -18.81
N LEU A 132 2.97 -4.86 -18.09
CA LEU A 132 2.32 -6.16 -17.99
C LEU A 132 1.98 -6.77 -19.36
N ASN A 133 1.44 -5.95 -20.26
CA ASN A 133 1.04 -6.39 -21.60
C ASN A 133 2.24 -6.81 -22.47
N THR A 134 3.44 -6.25 -22.27
CA THR A 134 4.64 -6.71 -23.02
C THR A 134 4.98 -8.17 -22.71
N TRP A 135 4.65 -8.63 -21.51
CA TRP A 135 4.81 -10.03 -21.11
C TRP A 135 3.62 -10.92 -21.51
N GLY A 136 2.50 -10.33 -21.94
CA GLY A 136 1.29 -11.04 -22.37
C GLY A 136 0.24 -11.21 -21.27
N GLY A 137 0.49 -10.71 -20.06
CA GLY A 137 -0.49 -10.74 -18.97
C GLY A 137 -1.49 -9.59 -19.07
N GLU A 138 -2.63 -9.73 -18.39
CA GLU A 138 -3.65 -8.70 -18.26
C GLU A 138 -4.06 -8.48 -16.79
N ALA A 139 -4.49 -7.26 -16.47
CA ALA A 139 -5.10 -6.94 -15.17
C ALA A 139 -6.63 -7.07 -15.25
N ILE A 140 -7.20 -7.94 -14.41
CA ILE A 140 -8.61 -8.37 -14.46
C ILE A 140 -9.32 -8.02 -13.15
N CYS A 141 -10.51 -7.43 -13.26
CA CYS A 141 -11.44 -7.26 -12.13
C CYS A 141 -12.86 -7.57 -12.60
N LYS A 142 -13.58 -8.41 -11.85
CA LYS A 142 -14.99 -8.77 -12.14
C LYS A 142 -16.00 -8.22 -11.14
N VAL A 143 -15.59 -7.45 -10.14
CA VAL A 143 -16.49 -7.00 -9.05
C VAL A 143 -17.68 -6.17 -9.55
N GLY A 144 -17.54 -5.47 -10.67
CA GLY A 144 -18.63 -4.71 -11.30
C GLY A 144 -19.57 -5.55 -12.18
N GLN A 145 -19.20 -6.80 -12.48
CA GLN A 145 -19.91 -7.69 -13.39
C GLN A 145 -20.73 -8.75 -12.64
N VAL A 146 -20.40 -9.02 -11.38
CA VAL A 146 -21.07 -10.03 -10.56
C VAL A 146 -22.37 -9.52 -9.96
N GLN A 147 -23.35 -10.41 -9.88
CA GLN A 147 -24.59 -10.15 -9.15
C GLN A 147 -24.41 -10.45 -7.66
N ALA A 148 -25.17 -9.73 -6.83
CA ALA A 148 -25.20 -10.01 -5.40
C ALA A 148 -25.90 -11.36 -5.17
N VAL A 149 -25.26 -12.23 -4.38
CA VAL A 149 -25.83 -13.52 -3.94
C VAL A 149 -25.99 -13.46 -2.43
N GLU A 150 -27.12 -13.95 -1.92
CA GLU A 150 -27.39 -13.97 -0.49
C GLU A 150 -26.29 -14.73 0.27
N GLY A 151 -25.79 -14.14 1.37
CA GLY A 151 -24.75 -14.73 2.19
C GLY A 151 -23.31 -14.58 1.66
N LYS A 152 -23.08 -13.98 0.48
CA LYS A 152 -21.74 -13.68 -0.04
C LYS A 152 -21.59 -12.21 -0.41
N THR A 153 -20.42 -11.64 -0.21
CA THR A 153 -20.08 -10.31 -0.73
C THR A 153 -19.78 -10.38 -2.22
N ARG A 154 -20.02 -9.27 -2.94
CA ARG A 154 -19.66 -9.16 -4.37
C ARG A 154 -18.18 -9.45 -4.61
N SER A 155 -17.29 -9.02 -3.74
CA SER A 155 -15.86 -9.28 -3.90
C SER A 155 -15.51 -10.76 -3.76
N GLU A 156 -16.21 -11.54 -2.92
CA GLU A 156 -16.01 -13.00 -2.84
C GLU A 156 -16.43 -13.70 -4.14
N ILE A 157 -17.60 -13.36 -4.68
CA ILE A 157 -18.10 -13.92 -5.94
C ILE A 157 -17.19 -13.53 -7.10
N ALA A 158 -16.72 -12.29 -7.12
CA ALA A 158 -15.79 -11.81 -8.12
C ALA A 158 -14.47 -12.59 -8.11
N MET A 159 -13.97 -13.00 -6.94
CA MET A 159 -12.77 -13.87 -6.87
C MET A 159 -13.07 -15.28 -7.37
N ASP A 160 -14.23 -15.85 -7.01
CA ASP A 160 -14.66 -17.15 -7.52
C ASP A 160 -14.75 -17.16 -9.07
N GLU A 161 -15.19 -16.06 -9.69
CA GLU A 161 -15.37 -15.96 -11.14
C GLU A 161 -14.14 -15.46 -11.92
N ALA A 162 -13.27 -14.65 -11.31
CA ALA A 162 -12.16 -14.02 -12.01
C ALA A 162 -10.89 -14.87 -12.06
N ILE A 163 -10.68 -15.75 -11.07
CA ILE A 163 -9.46 -16.56 -10.98
C ILE A 163 -9.59 -17.79 -11.85
N ASP A 164 -8.63 -17.98 -12.74
CA ASP A 164 -8.55 -19.09 -13.69
C ASP A 164 -7.14 -19.72 -13.72
N GLY A 165 -6.92 -20.66 -14.65
CA GLY A 165 -5.64 -21.35 -14.80
C GLY A 165 -4.47 -20.47 -15.26
N ASN A 166 -4.73 -19.29 -15.82
CA ASN A 166 -3.68 -18.33 -16.21
C ASN A 166 -3.45 -17.25 -15.15
N THR A 167 -4.17 -17.29 -14.04
CA THR A 167 -4.02 -16.31 -12.96
C THR A 167 -2.74 -16.60 -12.17
N GLY A 168 -1.79 -15.68 -12.24
CA GLY A 168 -0.51 -15.81 -11.53
C GLY A 168 -0.41 -14.97 -10.28
N ILE A 169 -1.03 -13.79 -10.27
CA ILE A 169 -1.00 -12.90 -9.11
C ILE A 169 -2.42 -12.51 -8.72
N VAL A 170 -2.75 -12.64 -7.43
CA VAL A 170 -4.03 -12.17 -6.88
C VAL A 170 -3.76 -11.00 -5.94
N VAL A 171 -4.43 -9.88 -6.17
CA VAL A 171 -4.19 -8.61 -5.48
C VAL A 171 -5.46 -8.13 -4.79
N ILE A 172 -5.43 -8.08 -3.46
CA ILE A 172 -6.54 -7.64 -2.63
C ILE A 172 -6.15 -6.33 -1.94
N GLY A 173 -6.67 -5.22 -2.45
CA GLY A 173 -6.41 -3.89 -1.93
C GLY A 173 -7.50 -3.35 -1.02
N ASN A 174 -8.72 -3.91 -1.05
CA ASN A 174 -9.86 -3.29 -0.37
C ASN A 174 -10.65 -4.27 0.51
N ALA A 175 -11.11 -5.39 -0.01
CA ALA A 175 -12.11 -6.24 0.64
C ALA A 175 -11.47 -7.35 1.50
N PRO A 176 -11.60 -7.31 2.85
CA PRO A 176 -11.10 -8.40 3.71
C PRO A 176 -11.75 -9.75 3.41
N THR A 177 -13.02 -9.76 3.00
CA THR A 177 -13.75 -10.98 2.62
C THR A 177 -13.17 -11.63 1.36
N ALA A 178 -12.74 -10.83 0.37
CA ALA A 178 -12.08 -11.34 -0.82
C ALA A 178 -10.76 -12.03 -0.46
N LEU A 179 -9.96 -11.45 0.44
CA LEU A 179 -8.72 -12.06 0.89
C LEU A 179 -8.97 -13.40 1.60
N GLN A 180 -9.95 -13.45 2.50
CA GLN A 180 -10.31 -14.70 3.18
C GLN A 180 -10.73 -15.78 2.18
N ARG A 181 -11.56 -15.41 1.20
CA ARG A 181 -12.02 -16.32 0.15
C ARG A 181 -10.89 -16.86 -0.71
N VAL A 182 -9.92 -16.02 -1.09
CA VAL A 182 -8.73 -16.46 -1.85
C VAL A 182 -7.91 -17.47 -1.04
N VAL A 183 -7.69 -17.22 0.25
CA VAL A 183 -6.96 -18.17 1.11
C VAL A 183 -7.71 -19.50 1.24
N GLU A 184 -9.03 -19.47 1.38
CA GLU A 184 -9.87 -20.68 1.38
C GLU A 184 -9.71 -21.48 0.07
N LEU A 185 -9.85 -20.83 -1.08
CA LEU A 185 -9.72 -21.48 -2.39
C LEU A 185 -8.35 -22.14 -2.59
N ILE A 186 -7.27 -21.51 -2.10
CA ILE A 186 -5.92 -22.09 -2.14
C ILE A 186 -5.81 -23.31 -1.23
N LYS A 187 -6.33 -23.24 0.00
CA LYS A 187 -6.32 -24.36 0.95
C LYS A 187 -7.13 -25.56 0.46
N GLU A 188 -8.23 -25.29 -0.25
CA GLU A 188 -9.04 -26.32 -0.92
C GLU A 188 -8.37 -26.87 -2.19
N GLY A 189 -7.23 -26.33 -2.62
CA GLY A 189 -6.51 -26.75 -3.81
C GLY A 189 -7.18 -26.37 -5.14
N LYS A 190 -8.17 -25.48 -5.11
CA LYS A 190 -8.96 -25.07 -6.29
C LYS A 190 -8.22 -24.07 -7.17
N ILE A 191 -7.37 -23.24 -6.57
CA ILE A 191 -6.54 -22.27 -7.26
C ILE A 191 -5.10 -22.37 -6.75
N LYS A 192 -4.14 -21.98 -7.59
CA LYS A 192 -2.70 -21.98 -7.26
C LYS A 192 -2.01 -20.76 -7.87
N PRO A 193 -2.33 -19.53 -7.43
CA PRO A 193 -1.60 -18.36 -7.88
C PRO A 193 -0.15 -18.46 -7.41
N ASP A 194 0.77 -17.90 -8.20
CA ASP A 194 2.19 -17.82 -7.86
C ASP A 194 2.40 -16.83 -6.70
N LEU A 195 1.62 -15.74 -6.63
CA LEU A 195 1.73 -14.72 -5.60
C LEU A 195 0.37 -14.19 -5.14
N VAL A 196 0.20 -14.02 -3.83
CA VAL A 196 -0.94 -13.28 -3.25
C VAL A 196 -0.47 -11.99 -2.59
N ILE A 197 -0.98 -10.84 -3.02
CA ILE A 197 -0.76 -9.54 -2.39
C ILE A 197 -2.03 -9.16 -1.64
N GLY A 198 -2.04 -9.33 -0.32
CA GLY A 198 -3.22 -9.06 0.52
C GLY A 198 -2.99 -7.90 1.46
N VAL A 199 -3.41 -6.69 1.07
CA VAL A 199 -3.29 -5.48 1.87
C VAL A 199 -4.63 -4.73 2.03
N PRO A 200 -5.75 -5.41 2.34
CA PRO A 200 -7.02 -4.71 2.54
C PRO A 200 -6.93 -3.73 3.71
N VAL A 201 -7.51 -2.54 3.52
CA VAL A 201 -7.68 -1.53 4.57
C VAL A 201 -9.02 -1.74 5.27
N GLY A 202 -9.08 -1.47 6.58
CA GLY A 202 -10.37 -1.40 7.25
C GLY A 202 -10.31 -1.57 8.76
N PHE A 203 -11.45 -1.30 9.38
CA PHE A 203 -11.64 -1.45 10.82
C PHE A 203 -12.34 -2.76 11.20
N VAL A 204 -12.90 -3.46 10.22
CA VAL A 204 -13.63 -4.72 10.38
C VAL A 204 -12.95 -5.79 9.53
N ARG A 205 -12.53 -6.90 10.15
CA ARG A 205 -11.95 -8.09 9.52
C ARG A 205 -10.63 -7.92 8.77
N ALA A 206 -10.12 -6.70 8.57
CA ALA A 206 -8.89 -6.44 7.83
C ALA A 206 -7.65 -6.98 8.54
N VAL A 207 -7.58 -6.88 9.87
CA VAL A 207 -6.46 -7.41 10.66
C VAL A 207 -6.48 -8.93 10.60
N GLU A 208 -7.65 -9.53 10.77
CA GLU A 208 -7.87 -10.96 10.82
C GLU A 208 -7.62 -11.62 9.45
N SER A 209 -8.07 -11.00 8.36
CA SER A 209 -7.82 -11.52 7.00
C SER A 209 -6.33 -11.48 6.63
N LYS A 210 -5.60 -10.43 7.04
CA LYS A 210 -4.16 -10.33 6.80
C LYS A 210 -3.36 -11.26 7.71
N ALA A 211 -3.77 -11.45 8.96
CA ALA A 211 -3.19 -12.47 9.83
C ALA A 211 -3.41 -13.88 9.27
N LEU A 212 -4.59 -14.15 8.70
CA LEU A 212 -4.87 -15.41 8.02
C LEU A 212 -3.92 -15.62 6.84
N LEU A 213 -3.66 -14.59 6.02
CA LEU A 213 -2.69 -14.66 4.91
C LEU A 213 -1.25 -14.84 5.42
N ALA A 214 -0.85 -14.07 6.43
CA ALA A 214 0.50 -14.11 7.01
C ALA A 214 0.88 -15.48 7.59
N ALA A 215 -0.12 -16.29 7.97
CA ALA A 215 0.08 -17.65 8.47
C ALA A 215 0.22 -18.70 7.35
N GLN A 216 0.23 -18.31 6.07
CA GLN A 216 0.30 -19.25 4.94
C GLN A 216 1.74 -19.47 4.47
N ALA A 217 2.00 -20.66 3.92
CA ALA A 217 3.34 -21.03 3.41
C ALA A 217 3.55 -20.67 1.93
N PHE A 218 2.48 -20.43 1.17
CA PHE A 218 2.60 -19.99 -0.22
C PHE A 218 3.05 -18.53 -0.31
N ALA A 219 3.65 -18.16 -1.44
CA ALA A 219 4.24 -16.85 -1.60
C ALA A 219 3.21 -15.72 -1.46
N HIS A 220 3.49 -14.76 -0.58
CA HIS A 220 2.58 -13.65 -0.33
C HIS A 220 3.27 -12.39 0.20
N ILE A 221 2.57 -11.26 0.01
CA ILE A 221 2.91 -9.95 0.57
C ILE A 221 1.69 -9.43 1.32
N THR A 222 1.87 -8.99 2.56
CA THR A 222 0.81 -8.40 3.38
C THR A 222 1.36 -7.37 4.36
N ASN A 223 0.52 -6.82 5.22
CA ASN A 223 0.96 -5.96 6.31
C ASN A 223 0.13 -6.15 7.58
N ALA A 224 0.76 -5.97 8.74
CA ALA A 224 0.06 -5.98 10.02
C ALA A 224 -0.87 -4.75 10.20
N GLY A 225 -1.87 -4.88 11.07
CA GLY A 225 -2.76 -3.77 11.47
C GLY A 225 -3.86 -3.43 10.46
N ARG A 226 -4.44 -2.23 10.57
CA ARG A 226 -5.62 -1.80 9.78
C ARG A 226 -5.29 -1.07 8.48
N ARG A 227 -4.06 -0.58 8.36
CA ARG A 227 -3.58 0.15 7.18
C ARG A 227 -3.44 -0.81 5.99
N GLY A 228 -3.44 -0.27 4.78
CA GLY A 228 -3.46 -1.01 3.54
C GLY A 228 -4.12 -0.15 2.48
N GLY A 229 -4.90 -0.75 1.60
CA GLY A 229 -5.71 -0.03 0.63
C GLY A 229 -5.17 -0.17 -0.78
N THR A 230 -5.94 0.36 -1.72
CA THR A 230 -5.57 0.44 -3.13
C THR A 230 -4.20 1.07 -3.38
N PRO A 231 -3.80 2.19 -2.73
CA PRO A 231 -2.48 2.79 -2.98
C PRO A 231 -1.33 1.83 -2.66
N VAL A 232 -1.44 1.07 -1.56
CA VAL A 232 -0.44 0.09 -1.15
C VAL A 232 -0.41 -1.09 -2.13
N ALA A 233 -1.57 -1.64 -2.48
CA ALA A 233 -1.67 -2.75 -3.43
C ALA A 233 -1.07 -2.41 -4.80
N VAL A 234 -1.43 -1.24 -5.34
CA VAL A 234 -0.92 -0.74 -6.63
C VAL A 234 0.58 -0.45 -6.55
N ALA A 235 1.05 0.15 -5.46
CA ALA A 235 2.47 0.41 -5.25
C ALA A 235 3.30 -0.88 -5.28
N ILE A 236 2.84 -1.94 -4.60
CA ILE A 236 3.53 -3.24 -4.58
C ILE A 236 3.59 -3.83 -5.99
N VAL A 237 2.45 -3.95 -6.67
CA VAL A 237 2.39 -4.56 -8.02
C VAL A 237 3.25 -3.78 -9.01
N ASN A 238 3.15 -2.46 -9.01
CA ASN A 238 3.92 -1.62 -9.94
C ASN A 238 5.42 -1.62 -9.65
N ALA A 239 5.83 -1.78 -8.39
CA ALA A 239 7.24 -1.98 -8.06
C ALA A 239 7.75 -3.30 -8.63
N ILE A 240 7.00 -4.40 -8.49
CA ILE A 240 7.39 -5.70 -9.08
C ILE A 240 7.44 -5.59 -10.61
N LEU A 241 6.46 -4.95 -11.25
CA LEU A 241 6.49 -4.69 -12.70
C LEU A 241 7.71 -3.85 -13.13
N LYS A 242 8.06 -2.81 -12.36
CA LYS A 242 9.25 -1.99 -12.63
C LYS A 242 10.53 -2.82 -12.53
N VAL A 243 10.63 -3.74 -11.56
CA VAL A 243 11.75 -4.68 -11.43
C VAL A 243 11.77 -5.72 -12.57
N ALA A 244 10.59 -6.18 -13.02
CA ALA A 244 10.49 -7.12 -14.14
C ALA A 244 10.98 -6.50 -15.46
N GLY A 245 10.75 -5.20 -15.65
CA GLY A 245 11.12 -4.47 -16.87
C GLY A 245 10.19 -4.76 -18.05
N MET A 246 10.43 -4.08 -19.18
CA MET A 246 9.76 -4.40 -20.44
C MET A 246 10.32 -5.72 -21.00
N LYS A 247 9.47 -6.52 -21.65
CA LYS A 247 9.96 -7.63 -22.47
C LYS A 247 10.66 -7.07 -23.73
N GLU A 248 11.91 -7.46 -23.93
CA GLU A 248 12.69 -7.15 -25.14
C GLU A 248 12.18 -7.92 -26.37
#